data_AF-W6AL39-F1
#
_entry.id   AF-W6AL39-F1
#
_cell.length_a   1.000
_cell.length_b   1.000
_cell.length_c   1.000
_cell.angle_alpha   90.00
_cell.angle_beta   90.00
_cell.angle_gamma   90.00
#
_symmetry.space_group_name_H-M   'P 1'
#
loop_
_entity.id
_entity.type
_entity.pdbx_description
1 polymer ?
#
loop_
_entity_poly.entity_id
_entity_poly.type
_entity_poly.pdbx_seq_one_letter_code
_entity_poly.pdbx_strand_id
1 'polypeptide(L)'
;MIYKPEFYGSKSIKKTQPAFDPQFTYQELKIRKGDMASETFRRRVENNITLPIWLKYFRSAMLKYCNRDTLAMVLIFQHIKQLLHLHHYL
;
A
#
# COMPACT_ATOMS: atom_id res chain seq x y z
N MET A 1 9.67 -1.43 19.73
CA MET A 1 8.63 -1.81 18.75
C MET A 1 7.57 -0.72 18.78
N ILE A 2 7.14 -0.17 17.64
CA ILE A 2 6.09 0.87 17.59
C ILE A 2 4.75 0.18 17.38
N TYR A 3 3.81 0.42 18.30
CA TYR A 3 2.46 -0.13 18.27
C TYR A 3 1.45 0.99 18.52
N LYS A 4 0.32 0.94 17.81
CA LYS A 4 -0.85 1.77 18.07
C LYS A 4 -2.09 0.86 18.20
N PRO A 5 -3.04 1.13 19.12
CA PRO A 5 -4.25 0.31 19.29
C PRO A 5 -5.03 0.06 17.99
N GLU A 6 -5.04 1.04 17.10
CA GLU A 6 -5.70 1.02 15.80
C GLU A 6 -5.10 0.01 14.81
N PHE A 7 -3.95 -0.60 15.15
CA PHE A 7 -3.40 -1.71 14.36
C PHE A 7 -4.24 -2.98 14.52
N TYR A 8 -4.96 -3.13 15.64
CA TYR A 8 -5.73 -4.34 15.98
C TYR A 8 -4.90 -5.63 15.83
N GLY A 9 -3.64 -5.60 16.27
CA GLY A 9 -2.69 -6.72 16.14
C GLY A 9 -2.20 -6.99 14.70
N SER A 10 -2.64 -6.22 13.71
CA SER A 10 -2.21 -6.38 12.32
C SER A 10 -0.81 -5.83 12.07
N LYS A 11 -0.12 -6.44 11.10
CA LYS A 11 1.15 -5.94 10.54
C LYS A 11 1.03 -5.54 9.07
N SER A 12 -0.18 -5.67 8.49
CA SER A 12 -0.42 -5.28 7.11
C SER A 12 -0.35 -3.77 6.98
N ILE A 13 0.47 -3.27 6.07
CA ILE A 13 0.62 -1.83 5.82
C ILE A 13 -0.74 -1.15 5.57
N LYS A 14 -1.68 -1.82 4.90
CA LYS A 14 -3.02 -1.24 4.61
C LYS A 14 -3.93 -1.16 5.82
N LYS A 15 -3.60 -1.88 6.89
CA LYS A 15 -4.31 -1.85 8.17
C LYS A 15 -3.62 -0.93 9.18
N THR A 16 -2.29 -0.83 9.11
CA THR A 16 -1.51 -0.03 10.06
C THR A 16 -1.25 1.40 9.59
N GLN A 17 -1.11 1.64 8.28
CA GLN A 17 -0.87 2.96 7.70
C GLN A 17 -1.92 4.02 8.08
N PRO A 18 -3.24 3.73 8.14
CA PRO A 18 -4.25 4.72 8.52
C PRO A 18 -4.07 5.30 9.93
N ALA A 19 -3.43 4.56 10.83
CA ALA A 19 -3.14 5.03 12.19
C ALA A 19 -1.92 5.98 12.26
N PHE A 20 -1.18 6.11 11.16
CA PHE A 20 -0.16 7.14 10.95
C PHE A 20 -0.71 8.32 10.15
N ASP A 21 -1.41 8.05 9.04
CA ASP A 21 -2.05 9.08 8.23
C ASP A 21 -3.39 8.58 7.64
N PRO A 22 -4.54 8.99 8.19
CA PRO A 22 -5.84 8.54 7.68
C PRO A 22 -6.21 9.14 6.32
N GLN A 23 -5.52 10.20 5.86
CA GLN A 23 -5.80 10.88 4.59
C GLN A 23 -5.10 10.19 3.40
N PHE A 24 -4.00 9.48 3.65
CA PHE A 24 -3.35 8.70 2.62
C PHE A 24 -4.15 7.40 2.36
N THR A 25 -4.78 7.31 1.19
CA THR A 25 -5.68 6.18 0.87
C THR A 25 -5.36 5.49 -0.46
N TYR A 26 -5.92 4.29 -0.61
CA TYR A 26 -5.90 3.50 -1.85
C TYR A 26 -7.25 3.55 -2.59
N GLN A 27 -8.22 4.36 -2.13
CA GLN A 27 -9.62 4.28 -2.59
C GLN A 27 -9.77 4.61 -4.08
N GLU A 28 -9.00 5.58 -4.57
CA GLU A 28 -8.96 6.01 -5.97
C GLU A 28 -8.23 5.03 -6.91
N LEU A 29 -7.67 3.94 -6.38
CA LEU A 29 -6.95 2.96 -7.19
C LEU A 29 -7.87 1.84 -7.66
N LYS A 30 -7.82 1.58 -8.97
CA LYS A 30 -8.46 0.40 -9.57
C LYS A 30 -7.96 -0.90 -8.97
N ILE A 31 -6.66 -1.00 -8.69
CA ILE A 31 -6.04 -2.08 -7.91
C ILE A 31 -5.66 -1.51 -6.55
N ARG A 32 -6.30 -1.98 -5.47
CA ARG A 32 -6.13 -1.40 -4.12
C ARG A 32 -5.82 -2.40 -3.02
N LYS A 33 -5.98 -3.69 -3.28
CA LYS A 33 -5.69 -4.76 -2.31
C LYS A 33 -4.62 -5.71 -2.83
N GLY A 34 -3.92 -6.36 -1.91
CA GLY A 34 -2.79 -7.24 -2.25
C GLY A 34 -3.26 -8.50 -2.97
N ASP A 35 -4.34 -9.12 -2.47
CA ASP A 35 -5.05 -10.24 -3.11
C ASP A 35 -5.47 -9.90 -4.55
N MET A 36 -6.08 -8.73 -4.77
CA MET A 36 -6.49 -8.27 -6.10
C MET A 36 -5.30 -8.08 -7.04
N ALA A 37 -4.18 -7.52 -6.54
CA ALA A 37 -2.96 -7.35 -7.32
C ALA A 37 -2.36 -8.70 -7.74
N SER A 38 -2.24 -9.63 -6.78
CA SER A 38 -1.75 -10.99 -7.02
C SER A 38 -2.62 -11.75 -8.02
N GLU A 39 -3.94 -11.68 -7.86
CA GLU A 39 -4.89 -12.33 -8.77
C GLU A 39 -4.84 -11.74 -10.18
N THR A 40 -4.79 -10.42 -10.28
CA THR A 40 -4.69 -9.72 -11.58
C THR A 40 -3.40 -10.10 -12.31
N PHE A 41 -2.29 -10.19 -11.59
CA PHE A 41 -1.01 -10.62 -12.16
C PHE A 41 -1.02 -12.09 -12.57
N ARG A 42 -1.56 -12.98 -11.71
CA ARG A 42 -1.70 -14.41 -12.00
C ARG A 42 -2.48 -14.66 -13.28
N ARG A 43 -3.64 -14.01 -13.44
CA ARG A 43 -4.46 -14.07 -14.65
C ARG A 43 -3.73 -13.57 -15.91
N ARG A 44 -2.78 -12.64 -15.77
CA ARG A 44 -1.92 -12.23 -16.89
C ARG A 44 -0.93 -13.32 -17.27
N VAL A 45 -0.26 -13.93 -16.28
CA VAL A 45 0.72 -15.01 -16.47
C VAL A 45 0.08 -16.25 -17.08
N GLU A 46 -1.12 -16.59 -16.64
CA GLU A 46 -1.92 -17.73 -17.15
C GLU A 46 -2.61 -17.42 -18.50
N ASN A 47 -2.37 -16.24 -19.09
CA ASN A 47 -2.97 -15.76 -20.34
C ASN A 47 -4.51 -15.58 -20.33
N ASN A 48 -5.18 -15.66 -19.17
CA ASN A 48 -6.59 -15.25 -19.02
C ASN A 48 -6.81 -13.74 -19.25
N ILE A 49 -5.75 -12.94 -19.16
CA ILE A 49 -5.69 -11.55 -19.62
C ILE A 49 -4.67 -11.48 -20.75
N THR A 50 -5.13 -11.20 -21.97
CA THR A 50 -4.24 -11.06 -23.13
C THR A 50 -3.34 -9.84 -22.99
N LEU A 51 -2.19 -9.84 -23.67
CA LEU A 51 -1.25 -8.72 -23.64
C LEU A 51 -1.89 -7.38 -24.06
N PRO A 52 -2.71 -7.28 -25.13
CA PRO A 52 -3.38 -6.02 -25.47
C PRO A 52 -4.30 -5.51 -24.37
N ILE A 53 -5.09 -6.39 -23.75
CA ILE A 53 -5.98 -6.04 -22.63
C ILE A 53 -5.16 -5.58 -21.42
N TRP A 54 -4.06 -6.28 -21.11
CA TRP A 54 -3.15 -5.92 -20.03
C TRP A 54 -2.58 -4.52 -20.18
N LEU A 55 -2.01 -4.22 -21.36
CA LEU A 55 -1.41 -2.92 -21.65
C LEU A 55 -2.43 -1.79 -21.55
N LYS A 56 -3.65 -2.03 -22.05
CA LYS A 56 -4.72 -1.03 -22.07
C LYS A 56 -5.31 -0.74 -20.68
N TYR A 57 -5.49 -1.77 -19.83
CA TYR A 57 -6.36 -1.64 -18.64
C TYR A 57 -5.73 -1.96 -17.29
N PHE A 58 -4.61 -2.68 -17.26
CA PHE A 58 -4.08 -3.26 -16.02
C PHE A 58 -2.66 -2.79 -15.71
N ARG A 59 -1.78 -2.65 -16.71
CA ARG A 59 -0.38 -2.24 -16.49
C ARG A 59 -0.28 -0.92 -15.70
N SER A 60 -0.99 0.12 -16.15
CA SER A 60 -0.98 1.42 -15.48
C SER A 60 -1.60 1.37 -14.07
N ALA A 61 -2.67 0.59 -13.89
CA ALA A 61 -3.32 0.40 -12.59
C ALA A 61 -2.40 -0.32 -11.59
N MET A 62 -1.69 -1.37 -12.03
CA MET A 62 -0.71 -2.10 -11.23
C MET A 62 0.48 -1.21 -10.84
N LEU A 63 1.00 -0.41 -11.77
CA LEU A 63 2.09 0.54 -11.46
C LEU A 63 1.66 1.60 -10.44
N LYS A 64 0.45 2.16 -10.57
CA LYS A 64 -0.10 3.09 -9.58
C LYS A 64 -0.22 2.44 -8.20
N TYR A 65 -0.63 1.17 -8.16
CA TYR A 65 -0.70 0.39 -6.93
C TYR A 65 0.68 0.18 -6.29
N CYS A 66 1.68 -0.27 -7.05
CA CYS A 66 3.05 -0.46 -6.55
C CYS A 66 3.65 0.85 -6.02
N ASN A 67 3.48 1.96 -6.76
CA ASN A 67 3.96 3.27 -6.32
C ASN A 67 3.31 3.69 -5.00
N ARG A 68 2.01 3.40 -4.82
CA ARG A 68 1.28 3.75 -3.59
C ARG A 68 1.78 2.94 -2.39
N ASP A 69 2.08 1.65 -2.56
CA ASP A 69 2.68 0.82 -1.50
C ASP A 69 4.04 1.39 -1.05
N THR A 70 4.89 1.83 -1.98
CA THR A 70 6.18 2.47 -1.64
C THR A 70 5.99 3.80 -0.90
N LEU A 71 5.08 4.66 -1.37
CA LEU A 71 4.79 5.94 -0.71
C LEU A 71 4.26 5.74 0.72
N ALA A 72 3.44 4.71 0.95
CA ALA A 72 2.96 4.36 2.28
C ALA A 72 4.11 4.04 3.24
N MET A 73 5.14 3.32 2.77
CA MET A 73 6.32 2.99 3.59
C MET A 73 7.13 4.25 3.94
N VAL A 74 7.35 5.14 2.96
CA VAL A 74 8.07 6.41 3.18
C VAL A 74 7.33 7.28 4.20
N LEU A 75 6.00 7.38 4.06
CA LEU A 75 5.15 8.13 4.98
C LEU A 75 5.24 7.58 6.41
N ILE A 76 5.12 6.26 6.58
CA ILE A 76 5.25 5.61 7.90
C ILE A 76 6.63 5.88 8.48
N PHE A 77 7.69 5.76 7.67
CA PHE A 77 9.05 6.04 8.11
C PHE A 77 9.21 7.49 8.60
N GLN A 78 8.65 8.47 7.88
CA GLN A 78 8.68 9.88 8.30
C GLN A 78 7.97 10.10 9.64
N HIS A 79 6.80 9.49 9.85
CA HIS A 79 6.09 9.57 11.13
C HIS A 79 6.88 8.92 12.27
N ILE A 80 7.49 7.76 12.03
CA ILE A 80 8.33 7.07 13.02
C ILE A 80 9.54 7.95 13.38
N LYS A 81 10.20 8.54 12.39
CA LYS A 81 11.33 9.44 12.62
C LYS A 81 10.92 10.64 13.48
N GLN A 82 9.77 11.26 13.20
CA GLN A 82 9.24 12.36 14.02
C GLN A 82 8.96 11.95 15.46
N LEU A 83 8.31 10.80 15.67
CA LEU A 83 8.08 10.24 17.01
C LEU A 83 9.40 10.08 17.76
N LEU A 84 10.40 9.46 17.15
CA LEU A 84 11.70 9.26 17.80
C LEU A 84 12.42 10.58 18.12
N HIS A 85 12.34 11.58 17.24
CA HIS A 85 12.91 12.89 17.54
C HIS A 85 12.23 13.57 18.73
N LEU A 86 10.90 13.50 18.84
CA LEU A 86 10.15 14.07 19.97
C LEU A 86 10.54 13.42 21.31
N HIS A 87 10.84 12.12 21.30
CA HIS A 87 11.28 11.38 22.49
C HIS A 87 12.73 11.67 22.91
N HIS A 88 13.55 12.32 22.08
CA HIS A 88 14.91 12.74 22.46
C HIS A 88 14.95 14.12 23.16
N TYR A 89 13.83 14.85 23.21
CA TYR A 89 13.70 16.15 23.88
C TYR A 89 12.83 16.11 25.15
N LEU A 90 12.41 14.91 25.58
CA LEU A 90 11.75 14.63 26.85
C LEU A 90 12.65 13.74 27.70
#